data_AF-A0A235ILN1-F1
#
_entry.id   AF-A0A235ILN1-F1
#
_cell.length_a   1.000
_cell.length_b   1.000
_cell.length_c   1.000
_cell.angle_alpha   90.00
_cell.angle_beta   90.00
_cell.angle_gamma   90.00
#
_symmetry.space_group_name_H-M   'P 1'
#
loop_
_entity.id
_entity.type
_entity.pdbx_description
1 polymer ?
#
loop_
_entity_poly.entity_id
_entity_poly.type
_entity_poly.pdbx_seq_one_letter_code
_entity_poly.pdbx_strand_id
1 'polypeptide(L)'
;MINFKSTLLNATLAVIAAIPLATAGLFTSSGSAQAYTGSFNYSTSDRNFSDEPTLSTLSKNFVNFVPNPGAILLTDRTGDFVSDSRGFIKSFQTNPFISPSEFIDVGALDGIKLLSLTSIAPAIFASGNAGIDITLNFEGLFNDGSKATGHFVFVTQNTAAKTTYDNGGTISGSFTGLAVTSVPEPAALLGLGAVGAVMAMSRRRKSFAQ
;
A
#
# COMPACT_ATOMS: atom_id res chain seq x y z
N MET A 1 56.36 23.54 -36.19
CA MET A 1 55.78 22.27 -35.70
C MET A 1 55.43 22.45 -34.23
N ILE A 2 54.17 22.79 -33.92
CA ILE A 2 53.72 23.10 -32.55
C ILE A 2 52.35 22.45 -32.30
N ASN A 3 52.32 21.57 -31.29
CA ASN A 3 51.23 21.28 -30.33
C ASN A 3 49.80 20.96 -30.78
N PHE A 4 49.58 20.01 -31.69
CA PHE A 4 48.23 19.42 -31.91
C PHE A 4 47.99 18.07 -31.21
N LYS A 5 48.97 17.52 -30.49
CA LYS A 5 48.86 16.15 -29.92
C LYS A 5 48.43 16.07 -28.45
N SER A 6 48.49 17.16 -27.67
CA SER A 6 48.26 17.09 -26.21
C SER A 6 46.80 17.34 -25.78
N THR A 7 46.02 18.10 -26.55
CA THR A 7 44.63 18.44 -26.21
C THR A 7 43.65 17.29 -26.48
N LEU A 8 43.94 16.47 -27.48
CA LEU A 8 43.11 15.31 -27.85
C LEU A 8 43.20 14.19 -26.81
N LEU A 9 44.39 13.92 -26.25
CA LEU A 9 44.60 12.94 -25.19
C LEU A 9 43.96 13.37 -23.86
N ASN A 10 44.05 14.66 -23.50
CA ASN A 10 43.42 15.18 -22.28
C ASN A 10 41.88 15.16 -22.36
N ALA A 11 41.32 15.42 -23.54
CA ALA A 11 39.88 15.32 -23.75
C ALA A 11 39.38 13.86 -23.70
N THR A 12 40.14 12.88 -24.21
CA THR A 12 39.76 11.47 -24.11
C THR A 12 39.92 10.90 -22.69
N LEU A 13 40.98 11.27 -21.95
CA LEU A 13 41.12 10.87 -20.54
C LEU A 13 40.03 11.47 -19.65
N ALA A 14 39.67 12.74 -19.86
CA ALA A 14 38.59 13.38 -19.10
C ALA A 14 37.22 12.74 -19.41
N VAL A 15 36.98 12.32 -20.65
CA VAL A 15 35.76 11.61 -21.04
C VAL A 15 35.71 10.20 -20.43
N ILE A 16 36.84 9.48 -20.35
CA ILE A 16 36.91 8.14 -19.73
C ILE A 16 36.77 8.21 -18.20
N ALA A 17 37.18 9.30 -17.55
CA ALA A 17 36.97 9.51 -16.11
C ALA A 17 35.55 10.02 -15.77
N ALA A 18 34.92 10.78 -16.66
CA ALA A 18 33.58 11.33 -16.42
C ALA A 18 32.44 10.36 -16.75
N ILE A 19 32.65 9.39 -17.66
CA ILE A 19 31.64 8.38 -17.99
C ILE A 19 31.31 7.50 -16.77
N PRO A 20 32.26 6.94 -16.01
CA PRO A 20 31.95 6.14 -14.82
C PRO A 20 31.31 6.95 -13.69
N LEU A 21 31.63 8.24 -13.54
CA LEU A 21 31.04 9.09 -12.49
C LEU A 21 29.59 9.52 -12.81
N ALA A 22 29.26 9.78 -14.07
CA ALA A 22 27.88 10.01 -14.50
C ALA A 22 27.05 8.70 -14.51
N THR A 23 27.70 7.57 -14.80
CA THR A 23 27.08 6.23 -14.77
C THR A 23 27.04 5.65 -13.35
N ALA A 24 27.80 6.17 -12.39
CA ALA A 24 27.62 5.81 -10.98
C ALA A 24 26.49 6.65 -10.34
N GLY A 25 26.42 7.95 -10.66
CA GLY A 25 25.38 8.84 -10.11
C GLY A 25 23.97 8.58 -10.62
N LEU A 26 23.81 7.99 -11.81
CA LEU A 26 22.50 7.59 -12.35
C LEU A 26 22.06 6.18 -11.95
N PHE A 27 22.97 5.36 -11.41
CA PHE A 27 22.65 3.99 -11.01
C PHE A 27 22.52 3.83 -9.48
N THR A 28 22.97 4.80 -8.68
CA THR A 28 22.67 4.82 -7.24
C THR A 28 21.24 5.25 -6.89
N SER A 29 20.42 5.67 -7.87
CA SER A 29 18.99 5.93 -7.65
C SER A 29 18.07 4.75 -7.97
N SER A 30 18.62 3.59 -8.39
CA SER A 30 17.84 2.39 -8.70
C SER A 30 17.60 1.48 -7.48
N GLY A 31 17.74 2.00 -6.27
CA GLY A 31 17.06 1.45 -5.10
C GLY A 31 15.61 1.94 -5.04
N SER A 32 14.91 2.01 -6.19
CA SER A 32 13.46 2.17 -6.17
C SER A 32 12.91 0.97 -5.42
N ALA A 33 12.46 1.17 -4.19
CA ALA A 33 11.68 0.21 -3.45
C ALA A 33 10.66 -0.38 -4.43
N GLN A 34 10.74 -1.69 -4.68
CA GLN A 34 9.74 -2.35 -5.50
C GLN A 34 8.42 -2.20 -4.77
N ALA A 35 7.58 -1.31 -5.29
CA ALA A 35 6.25 -1.08 -4.78
C ALA A 35 5.45 -2.38 -4.90
N TYR A 36 4.87 -2.86 -3.80
CA TYR A 36 3.94 -3.96 -3.78
C TYR A 36 2.82 -3.76 -4.80
N THR A 37 2.58 -4.82 -5.56
CA THR A 37 1.57 -4.90 -6.61
C THR A 37 0.63 -6.06 -6.33
N GLY A 38 -0.65 -5.88 -6.64
CA GLY A 38 -1.65 -6.94 -6.56
C GLY A 38 -2.79 -6.62 -5.59
N SER A 39 -3.49 -7.67 -5.20
CA SER A 39 -4.69 -7.59 -4.40
C SER A 39 -4.85 -8.80 -3.51
N PHE A 40 -5.63 -8.66 -2.45
CA PHE A 40 -6.09 -9.78 -1.64
C PHE A 40 -7.46 -9.46 -1.03
N ASN A 41 -8.26 -10.49 -0.87
CA ASN A 41 -9.42 -10.52 0.00
C ASN A 41 -9.01 -11.12 1.34
N TYR A 42 -9.83 -10.93 2.37
CA TYR A 42 -9.56 -11.52 3.67
C TYR A 42 -10.84 -11.93 4.38
N SER A 43 -10.77 -12.98 5.20
CA SER A 43 -11.94 -13.53 5.87
C SER A 43 -11.63 -14.08 7.26
N THR A 44 -12.66 -14.17 8.09
CA THR A 44 -12.63 -14.81 9.42
C THR A 44 -13.24 -16.23 9.41
N SER A 45 -13.80 -16.69 8.28
CA SER A 45 -14.56 -17.94 8.21
C SER A 45 -13.73 -19.21 8.00
N ASP A 46 -12.49 -19.10 7.55
CA ASP A 46 -11.65 -20.26 7.21
C ASP A 46 -10.26 -20.08 7.83
N ARG A 47 -10.17 -20.32 9.14
CA ARG A 47 -8.97 -20.11 9.96
C ARG A 47 -8.33 -21.42 10.33
N ASN A 48 -7.03 -21.37 10.64
CA ASN A 48 -6.36 -22.53 11.21
C ASN A 48 -7.05 -22.92 12.51
N PHE A 49 -7.24 -24.22 12.75
CA PHE A 49 -7.92 -24.72 13.95
C PHE A 49 -7.27 -24.28 15.28
N SER A 50 -6.00 -23.85 15.23
CA SER A 50 -5.26 -23.33 16.38
C SER A 50 -5.53 -21.86 16.71
N ASP A 51 -6.25 -21.11 15.87
CA ASP A 51 -6.46 -19.68 16.07
C ASP A 51 -7.78 -19.39 16.79
N GLU A 52 -7.73 -18.54 17.81
CA GLU A 52 -8.91 -18.06 18.51
C GLU A 52 -9.83 -17.23 17.61
N PRO A 53 -11.17 -17.33 17.74
CA PRO A 53 -12.15 -16.51 17.05
C PRO A 53 -11.88 -14.99 17.08
N THR A 54 -11.59 -14.36 15.93
CA THR A 54 -11.49 -12.90 15.81
C THR A 54 -12.89 -12.31 15.80
N LEU A 55 -13.31 -11.82 16.95
CA LEU A 55 -14.55 -11.08 17.12
C LEU A 55 -14.31 -9.60 16.80
N SER A 56 -15.34 -8.93 16.29
CA SER A 56 -15.25 -7.52 15.98
C SER A 56 -16.40 -6.70 16.57
N THR A 57 -16.07 -5.55 17.12
CA THR A 57 -17.04 -4.55 17.54
C THR A 57 -16.77 -3.22 16.87
N LEU A 58 -17.84 -2.61 16.36
CA LEU A 58 -17.81 -1.33 15.67
C LEU A 58 -18.50 -0.26 16.52
N SER A 59 -17.87 0.88 16.65
CA SER A 59 -18.45 2.11 17.19
C SER A 59 -18.08 3.29 16.29
N LYS A 60 -18.69 4.45 16.53
CA LYS A 60 -18.35 5.70 15.85
C LYS A 60 -16.89 6.10 16.04
N ASN A 61 -16.29 5.71 17.17
CA ASN A 61 -14.97 6.15 17.58
C ASN A 61 -13.88 5.10 17.35
N PHE A 62 -14.24 3.83 17.17
CA PHE A 62 -13.27 2.74 17.00
C PHE A 62 -13.84 1.53 16.28
N VAL A 63 -12.93 0.74 15.73
CA VAL A 63 -13.14 -0.65 15.36
C VAL A 63 -12.22 -1.49 16.23
N ASN A 64 -12.79 -2.42 16.99
CA ASN A 64 -12.04 -3.27 17.89
C ASN A 64 -12.14 -4.73 17.46
N PHE A 65 -10.99 -5.37 17.28
CA PHE A 65 -10.85 -6.80 17.04
C PHE A 65 -10.36 -7.48 18.33
N VAL A 66 -10.90 -8.66 18.63
CA VAL A 66 -10.50 -9.46 19.79
C VAL A 66 -10.28 -10.89 19.31
N PRO A 67 -9.06 -11.45 19.43
CA PRO A 67 -7.83 -10.84 19.96
C PRO A 67 -7.31 -9.66 19.08
N ASN A 68 -6.40 -8.85 19.64
CA ASN A 68 -5.75 -7.73 18.95
C ASN A 68 -4.21 -7.88 19.05
N PRO A 69 -3.49 -8.25 17.97
CA PRO A 69 -4.03 -8.51 16.64
C PRO A 69 -4.86 -9.81 16.54
N GLY A 70 -5.87 -9.80 15.67
CA GLY A 70 -6.73 -10.93 15.34
C GLY A 70 -6.26 -11.66 14.10
N ALA A 71 -6.38 -12.99 14.05
CA ALA A 71 -6.01 -13.75 12.87
C ALA A 71 -7.05 -13.61 11.75
N ILE A 72 -6.58 -13.44 10.51
CA ILE A 72 -7.39 -13.43 9.30
C ILE A 72 -6.78 -14.36 8.24
N LEU A 73 -7.63 -14.97 7.43
CA LEU A 73 -7.22 -15.67 6.21
C LEU A 73 -7.15 -14.67 5.07
N LEU A 74 -6.17 -14.85 4.17
CA LEU A 74 -6.08 -14.09 2.92
C LEU A 74 -6.52 -14.97 1.74
N THR A 75 -7.49 -14.50 0.96
CA THR A 75 -8.06 -15.18 -0.22
C THR A 75 -7.91 -14.31 -1.48
N ASP A 76 -8.14 -14.88 -2.66
CA ASP A 76 -8.10 -14.15 -3.95
C ASP A 76 -6.84 -13.28 -4.14
N ARG A 77 -5.70 -13.87 -3.79
CA ARG A 77 -4.41 -13.21 -3.71
C ARG A 77 -3.75 -13.12 -5.07
N THR A 78 -3.20 -11.96 -5.39
CA THR A 78 -2.50 -11.70 -6.65
C THR A 78 -1.22 -10.91 -6.41
N GLY A 79 -0.33 -10.91 -7.40
CA GLY A 79 0.94 -10.17 -7.34
C GLY A 79 1.81 -10.60 -6.16
N ASP A 80 2.31 -9.62 -5.40
CA ASP A 80 3.24 -9.84 -4.30
C ASP A 80 2.60 -10.52 -3.08
N PHE A 81 1.27 -10.66 -3.05
CA PHE A 81 0.52 -11.27 -1.95
C PHE A 81 0.23 -12.77 -2.14
N VAL A 82 0.62 -13.37 -3.28
CA VAL A 82 0.29 -14.77 -3.61
C VAL A 82 0.84 -15.77 -2.58
N SER A 83 2.01 -15.50 -2.01
CA SER A 83 2.65 -16.34 -0.99
C SER A 83 1.95 -16.27 0.38
N ASP A 84 1.21 -15.19 0.64
CA ASP A 84 0.75 -14.86 1.99
C ASP A 84 -0.63 -15.48 2.22
N SER A 85 -0.73 -16.58 2.95
CA SER A 85 -2.04 -17.20 3.20
C SER A 85 -2.78 -16.63 4.40
N ARG A 86 -2.07 -15.89 5.27
CA ARG A 86 -2.53 -15.46 6.57
C ARG A 86 -2.09 -14.04 6.84
N GLY A 87 -2.90 -13.33 7.63
CA GLY A 87 -2.56 -12.02 8.15
C GLY A 87 -3.08 -11.79 9.55
N PHE A 88 -2.74 -10.64 10.09
CA PHE A 88 -3.12 -10.18 11.41
C PHE A 88 -3.77 -8.80 11.32
N ILE A 89 -5.00 -8.69 11.80
CA ILE A 89 -5.77 -7.44 11.80
C ILE A 89 -5.70 -6.75 13.17
N LYS A 90 -5.51 -5.44 13.19
CA LYS A 90 -5.34 -4.62 14.39
C LYS A 90 -6.51 -3.67 14.59
N SER A 91 -6.87 -3.44 15.85
CA SER A 91 -7.89 -2.45 16.23
C SER A 91 -7.39 -1.03 15.97
N PHE A 92 -8.30 -0.12 15.58
CA PHE A 92 -7.97 1.27 15.30
C PHE A 92 -9.09 2.23 15.72
N GLN A 93 -8.74 3.50 15.89
CA GLN A 93 -9.69 4.57 16.18
C GLN A 93 -10.18 5.21 14.88
N THR A 94 -11.48 5.45 14.78
CA THR A 94 -12.14 6.09 13.62
C THR A 94 -12.48 7.56 13.87
N ASN A 95 -12.70 7.96 15.12
CA ASN A 95 -13.06 9.35 15.46
C ASN A 95 -12.62 9.72 16.90
N PRO A 96 -11.65 10.65 17.05
CA PRO A 96 -10.83 11.22 15.98
C PRO A 96 -9.94 10.14 15.34
N PHE A 97 -9.77 10.20 14.02
CA PHE A 97 -8.85 9.31 13.31
C PHE A 97 -7.40 9.76 13.52
N ILE A 98 -6.53 8.83 13.91
CA ILE A 98 -5.09 9.08 14.09
C ILE A 98 -4.34 8.40 12.96
N SER A 99 -3.72 9.20 12.09
CA SER A 99 -2.99 8.73 10.91
C SER A 99 -1.47 8.79 11.12
N PRO A 100 -0.68 7.80 10.68
CA PRO A 100 -1.09 6.49 10.18
C PRO A 100 -1.47 5.53 11.32
N SER A 101 -2.44 4.65 11.09
CA SER A 101 -2.85 3.62 12.06
C SER A 101 -2.58 2.23 11.51
N GLU A 102 -1.81 1.41 12.24
CA GLU A 102 -1.54 0.02 11.84
C GLU A 102 -2.85 -0.78 11.72
N PHE A 103 -3.02 -1.51 10.62
CA PHE A 103 -4.29 -2.18 10.35
C PHE A 103 -4.16 -3.65 9.99
N ILE A 104 -3.46 -3.99 8.91
CA ILE A 104 -3.30 -5.40 8.50
C ILE A 104 -1.83 -5.69 8.28
N ASP A 105 -1.31 -6.72 8.94
CA ASP A 105 -0.02 -7.31 8.61
C ASP A 105 -0.25 -8.62 7.84
N VAL A 106 -0.02 -8.61 6.54
CA VAL A 106 -0.11 -9.81 5.68
C VAL A 106 1.19 -10.58 5.61
N GLY A 107 2.27 -10.05 6.20
CA GLY A 107 3.63 -10.55 6.02
C GLY A 107 4.09 -11.50 7.10
N ALA A 108 3.23 -12.22 7.83
CA ALA A 108 3.59 -12.95 9.05
C ALA A 108 4.75 -13.98 8.95
N LEU A 109 5.20 -14.34 7.75
CA LEU A 109 6.42 -15.14 7.52
C LEU A 109 7.72 -14.30 7.46
N ASP A 110 7.64 -13.04 7.01
CA ASP A 110 8.79 -12.15 6.77
C ASP A 110 8.78 -10.85 7.60
N GLY A 111 7.61 -10.43 8.13
CA GLY A 111 7.41 -9.24 8.97
C GLY A 111 7.37 -7.89 8.23
N ILE A 112 7.22 -7.89 6.90
CA ILE A 112 7.54 -6.71 6.05
C ILE A 112 6.28 -6.04 5.44
N LYS A 113 5.13 -6.73 5.37
CA LYS A 113 3.94 -6.27 4.65
C LYS A 113 2.85 -5.72 5.56
N LEU A 114 3.22 -4.76 6.41
CA LEU A 114 2.25 -4.02 7.23
C LEU A 114 1.57 -2.94 6.38
N LEU A 115 0.24 -2.98 6.35
CA LEU A 115 -0.66 -1.97 5.85
C LEU A 115 -1.10 -1.06 7.01
N SER A 116 -0.83 0.23 6.88
CA SER A 116 -1.33 1.26 7.79
C SER A 116 -2.40 2.11 7.10
N LEU A 117 -3.50 2.39 7.79
CA LEU A 117 -4.56 3.27 7.31
C LEU A 117 -4.10 4.72 7.36
N THR A 118 -4.34 5.44 6.27
CA THR A 118 -4.08 6.88 6.15
C THR A 118 -5.36 7.69 6.21
N SER A 119 -6.49 7.11 5.77
CA SER A 119 -7.81 7.69 5.85
C SER A 119 -8.91 6.62 5.93
N ILE A 120 -10.04 6.98 6.53
CA ILE A 120 -11.25 6.15 6.59
C ILE A 120 -12.45 7.01 6.19
N ALA A 121 -13.24 6.51 5.25
CA ALA A 121 -14.48 7.16 4.83
C ALA A 121 -15.61 6.93 5.86
N PRO A 122 -16.66 7.78 5.88
CA PRO A 122 -17.83 7.53 6.71
C PRO A 122 -18.45 6.15 6.48
N ALA A 123 -18.95 5.53 7.56
CA ALA A 123 -19.64 4.24 7.49
C ALA A 123 -20.90 4.33 6.61
N ILE A 124 -21.03 3.38 5.68
CA ILE A 124 -22.19 3.23 4.81
C ILE A 124 -23.04 2.08 5.35
N PHE A 125 -24.33 2.33 5.57
CA PHE A 125 -25.28 1.34 6.08
C PHE A 125 -26.24 0.93 4.97
N ALA A 126 -26.33 -0.36 4.68
CA ALA A 126 -27.26 -0.92 3.70
C ALA A 126 -28.06 -2.07 4.31
N SER A 127 -29.33 -2.20 3.94
CA SER A 127 -30.14 -3.37 4.31
C SER A 127 -29.73 -4.57 3.45
N GLY A 128 -29.27 -5.63 4.09
CA GLY A 128 -28.93 -6.90 3.46
C GLY A 128 -29.92 -8.02 3.86
N ASN A 129 -29.78 -9.20 3.23
CA ASN A 129 -30.66 -10.34 3.54
C ASN A 129 -30.48 -10.88 4.97
N ALA A 130 -29.30 -10.70 5.58
CA ALA A 130 -28.97 -11.21 6.91
C ALA A 130 -28.95 -10.12 8.01
N GLY A 131 -29.42 -8.91 7.70
CA GLY A 131 -29.41 -7.77 8.62
C GLY A 131 -28.97 -6.47 7.94
N ILE A 132 -28.10 -5.71 8.60
CA ILE A 132 -27.51 -4.48 8.08
C ILE A 132 -26.04 -4.74 7.76
N ASP A 133 -25.67 -4.44 6.52
CA ASP A 133 -24.29 -4.40 6.07
C ASP A 133 -23.71 -3.01 6.32
N ILE A 134 -22.56 -2.96 6.98
CA ILE A 134 -21.85 -1.73 7.33
C ILE A 134 -20.51 -1.74 6.64
N THR A 135 -20.36 -0.89 5.63
CA THR A 135 -19.12 -0.80 4.84
C THR A 135 -18.31 0.42 5.24
N LEU A 136 -17.02 0.19 5.47
CA LEU A 136 -16.03 1.24 5.71
C LEU A 136 -14.96 1.16 4.62
N ASN A 137 -14.93 2.18 3.77
CA ASN A 137 -13.87 2.32 2.76
C ASN A 137 -12.66 2.99 3.39
N PHE A 138 -11.47 2.60 2.95
CA PHE A 138 -10.23 3.15 3.48
C PHE A 138 -9.20 3.37 2.37
N GLU A 139 -8.27 4.26 2.69
CA GLU A 139 -6.99 4.37 2.01
C GLU A 139 -5.88 4.07 3.02
N GLY A 140 -4.79 3.49 2.53
CA GLY A 140 -3.66 3.12 3.36
C GLY A 140 -2.34 3.13 2.59
N LEU A 141 -1.28 2.87 3.34
CA LEU A 141 0.10 2.80 2.87
C LEU A 141 0.73 1.53 3.43
N PHE A 142 1.42 0.79 2.57
CA PHE A 142 2.32 -0.27 2.99
C PHE A 142 3.67 0.30 3.42
N ASN A 143 4.45 -0.46 4.20
CA ASN A 143 5.77 -0.04 4.69
C ASN A 143 6.78 0.32 3.58
N ASP A 144 6.59 -0.17 2.36
CA ASP A 144 7.41 0.14 1.18
C ASP A 144 6.99 1.44 0.46
N GLY A 145 5.94 2.10 0.94
CA GLY A 145 5.36 3.30 0.33
C GLY A 145 4.24 3.02 -0.68
N SER A 146 3.88 1.76 -0.91
CA SER A 146 2.79 1.43 -1.83
C SER A 146 1.44 1.85 -1.28
N LYS A 147 0.64 2.53 -2.10
CA LYS A 147 -0.71 2.93 -1.70
C LYS A 147 -1.65 1.74 -1.79
N ALA A 148 -2.59 1.68 -0.86
CA ALA A 148 -3.63 0.68 -0.85
C ALA A 148 -4.99 1.35 -0.74
N THR A 149 -5.96 0.84 -1.47
CA THR A 149 -7.37 1.18 -1.27
C THR A 149 -8.16 -0.10 -1.06
N GLY A 150 -9.21 0.00 -0.27
CA GLY A 150 -10.02 -1.16 0.05
C GLY A 150 -11.21 -0.81 0.90
N HIS A 151 -11.90 -1.85 1.34
CA HIS A 151 -12.99 -1.72 2.29
C HIS A 151 -13.12 -2.94 3.16
N PHE A 152 -13.84 -2.80 4.25
CA PHE A 152 -14.24 -3.90 5.12
C PHE A 152 -15.72 -3.77 5.42
N VAL A 153 -16.38 -4.93 5.58
CA VAL A 153 -17.81 -5.02 5.78
C VAL A 153 -18.09 -5.71 7.13
N PHE A 154 -18.98 -5.12 7.91
CA PHE A 154 -19.60 -5.78 9.07
C PHE A 154 -21.03 -6.12 8.75
N VAL A 155 -21.44 -7.32 9.14
CA VAL A 155 -22.83 -7.74 9.08
C VAL A 155 -23.36 -7.83 10.50
N THR A 156 -24.47 -7.16 10.76
CA THR A 156 -25.16 -7.20 12.06
C THR A 156 -26.66 -7.42 11.90
N GLN A 157 -27.26 -8.18 12.81
CA GLN A 157 -28.72 -8.35 12.85
C GLN A 157 -29.43 -7.18 13.56
N ASN A 158 -28.69 -6.21 14.08
CA ASN A 158 -29.26 -5.03 14.70
C ASN A 158 -29.89 -4.11 13.63
N THR A 159 -31.21 -4.14 13.51
CA THR A 159 -31.97 -3.31 12.55
C THR A 159 -31.87 -1.80 12.86
N ALA A 160 -31.50 -1.43 14.08
CA ALA A 160 -31.23 -0.05 14.49
C ALA A 160 -29.73 0.32 14.42
N ALA A 161 -28.91 -0.47 13.71
CA ALA A 161 -27.45 -0.29 13.63
C ALA A 161 -27.02 1.15 13.34
N LYS A 162 -27.65 1.82 12.37
CA LYS A 162 -27.32 3.21 12.05
C LYS A 162 -27.55 4.15 13.23
N THR A 163 -28.71 4.05 13.88
CA THR A 163 -29.04 4.88 15.06
C THR A 163 -28.12 4.55 16.24
N THR A 164 -27.80 3.28 16.47
CA THR A 164 -26.83 2.87 17.48
C THR A 164 -25.46 3.49 17.22
N TYR A 165 -24.97 3.44 15.97
CA TYR A 165 -23.70 4.03 15.57
C TYR A 165 -23.68 5.55 15.72
N ASP A 166 -24.72 6.25 15.23
CA ASP A 166 -24.79 7.70 15.26
C ASP A 166 -24.75 8.26 16.70
N ASN A 167 -25.36 7.52 17.64
CA ASN A 167 -25.40 7.82 19.07
C ASN A 167 -24.12 7.41 19.83
N GLY A 168 -23.11 6.86 19.15
CA GLY A 168 -21.86 6.41 19.78
C GLY A 168 -21.96 5.05 20.48
N GLY A 169 -23.03 4.29 20.23
CA GLY A 169 -23.18 2.92 20.71
C GLY A 169 -22.17 1.97 20.07
N THR A 170 -22.15 0.73 20.57
CA THR A 170 -21.31 -0.34 20.05
C THR A 170 -22.16 -1.39 19.36
N ILE A 171 -21.73 -1.83 18.18
CA ILE A 171 -22.38 -2.84 17.36
C ILE A 171 -21.47 -4.06 17.34
N SER A 172 -22.01 -5.19 17.82
CA SER A 172 -21.37 -6.48 17.60
C SER A 172 -21.78 -6.98 16.21
N GLY A 173 -20.79 -7.35 15.40
CA GLY A 173 -21.02 -7.81 14.04
C GLY A 173 -20.00 -8.87 13.66
N SER A 174 -20.38 -9.73 12.73
CA SER A 174 -19.42 -10.57 12.03
C SER A 174 -18.77 -9.71 10.96
N PHE A 175 -17.45 -9.62 10.99
CA PHE A 175 -16.71 -8.92 9.95
C PHE A 175 -16.40 -9.91 8.82
N THR A 176 -16.82 -9.53 7.61
CA THR A 176 -16.54 -10.22 6.35
C THR A 176 -15.58 -9.34 5.58
N GLY A 177 -14.31 -9.73 5.51
CA GLY A 177 -13.29 -8.90 4.87
C GLY A 177 -13.49 -8.84 3.36
N LEU A 178 -13.04 -7.73 2.78
CA LEU A 178 -13.13 -7.49 1.35
C LEU A 178 -11.91 -6.71 0.86
N ALA A 179 -11.70 -6.75 -0.45
CA ALA A 179 -10.50 -6.45 -1.21
C ALA A 179 -9.64 -5.28 -0.72
N VAL A 180 -8.33 -5.53 -0.71
CA VAL A 180 -7.27 -4.53 -0.78
C VAL A 180 -6.65 -4.60 -2.16
N THR A 181 -6.44 -3.46 -2.80
CA THR A 181 -5.65 -3.35 -4.03
C THR A 181 -4.48 -2.42 -3.78
N SER A 182 -3.25 -2.88 -4.04
CA SER A 182 -2.09 -2.02 -4.02
C SER A 182 -1.90 -1.32 -5.37
N VAL A 183 -1.63 -0.02 -5.31
CA VAL A 183 -1.42 0.83 -6.46
C VAL A 183 0.05 1.28 -6.45
N PRO A 184 0.84 0.90 -7.47
CA PRO A 184 2.22 1.34 -7.57
C PRO A 184 2.29 2.87 -7.61
N GLU A 185 3.19 3.47 -6.81
CA GLU A 185 3.42 4.90 -6.92
C GLU A 185 4.07 5.25 -8.28
N PRO A 186 3.90 6.49 -8.80
CA PRO A 186 4.44 6.90 -10.09
C PRO A 186 5.97 7.08 -10.12
N ALA A 187 6.76 6.16 -9.58
CA ALA A 187 8.21 6.11 -9.84
C ALA A 187 8.50 5.92 -11.34
N ALA A 188 7.58 5.26 -12.08
CA ALA A 188 7.61 5.19 -13.54
C ALA A 188 7.53 6.57 -14.22
N LEU A 189 6.83 7.55 -13.63
CA LEU A 189 6.69 8.89 -14.19
C LEU A 189 7.99 9.71 -14.03
N LEU A 190 8.69 9.53 -12.91
CA LEU A 190 10.02 10.12 -12.70
C LEU A 190 11.08 9.47 -13.61
N GLY A 191 11.02 8.15 -13.78
CA GLY A 191 11.89 7.42 -14.73
C GLY A 191 11.69 7.86 -16.18
N LEU A 192 10.43 8.00 -16.63
CA LEU A 192 10.11 8.54 -17.95
C LEU A 192 10.49 10.02 -18.11
N GLY A 193 10.31 10.83 -17.06
CA GLY A 193 10.74 12.23 -17.04
C GLY A 193 12.25 12.39 -17.20
N ALA A 194 13.04 11.55 -16.52
CA ALA A 194 14.49 11.51 -16.65
C ALA A 194 14.93 11.09 -18.06
N VAL A 195 14.30 10.05 -18.64
CA VAL A 195 14.58 9.63 -20.03
C VAL A 195 14.18 10.73 -21.03
N GLY A 196 13.04 11.39 -20.83
CA GLY A 196 12.59 12.53 -21.65
C GLY A 196 13.56 13.71 -21.60
N ALA A 197 14.07 14.06 -20.42
CA ALA A 197 15.08 15.10 -20.24
C ALA A 197 16.40 14.74 -20.93
N VAL A 198 16.84 13.49 -20.83
CA VAL A 198 18.05 12.99 -21.53
C VAL A 198 17.86 13.00 -23.05
N MET A 199 16.68 12.61 -23.56
CA MET A 199 16.38 12.69 -24.99
C MET A 199 16.31 14.13 -25.51
N ALA A 200 15.73 15.05 -24.74
CA ALA A 200 15.69 16.47 -25.09
C ALA A 200 17.11 17.11 -25.11
N MET A 201 17.95 16.79 -24.13
CA MET A 201 19.35 17.24 -24.12
C MET A 201 20.18 16.60 -25.25
N SER A 202 19.92 15.34 -25.59
CA SER A 202 20.55 14.64 -26.72
C SER A 202 20.22 15.32 -28.06
N ARG A 203 18.96 15.72 -28.26
CA ARG A 203 18.56 16.48 -29.47
C ARG A 203 19.21 17.86 -29.55
N ARG A 204 19.36 18.58 -28.42
CA ARG A 204 20.08 19.87 -28.41
C ARG A 204 21.54 19.71 -28.84
N ARG A 205 22.26 18.68 -28.36
CA ARG A 205 23.67 18.48 -28.75
C ARG A 205 23.86 18.11 -30.23
N LYS A 206 22.89 17.45 -30.88
CA LYS A 206 22.95 17.20 -32.33
C LYS A 206 22.70 18.45 -33.18
N SER A 207 21.94 19.42 -32.69
CA SER A 207 21.65 20.67 -33.41
C SER A 207 22.83 21.66 -33.45
N PHE A 208 23.82 21.53 -32.57
CA PHE A 208 25.02 22.38 -32.54
C PHE A 208 26.22 21.76 -33.27
N ALA A 209 26.08 20.57 -33.84
CA ALA A 209 27.13 19.84 -34.55
C ALA A 209 26.94 19.84 -36.09
N GLN A 210 26.18 20.81 -36.63
CA GLN A 210 26.14 21.14 -38.06
C GLN A 210 26.76 22.49 -38.31
#